data_AF-A0AA41SW12-F1
#
_entry.id   AF-A0AA41SW12-F1
#
_cell.length_a   1.000
_cell.length_b   1.000
_cell.length_c   1.000
_cell.angle_alpha   90.00
_cell.angle_beta   90.00
_cell.angle_gamma   90.00
#
_symmetry.space_group_name_H-M   'P 1'
#
loop_
_entity.id
_entity.type
_entity.pdbx_description
1 polymer ?
#
loop_
_entity_poly.entity_id
_entity_poly.type
_entity_poly.pdbx_seq_one_letter_code
_entity_poly.pdbx_strand_id
1 'polypeptide(L)'
;MSYAEKPDEITKDEWMEKLNNLHVQRADMNRLIMNYLVTEGFKEAAEKFRMESGIEPSVDLETLDERIKIREMILKGQIQEAIALINSLHPELLDTNRYLYFHLQQQHLIELIRQRETEAALEFAQTQLAEQGEESRECLTEMERTLALLAFDSPEESPFGDLLHMMQRQKARAVLKGRTGQTGKLQLGLSPPVFQYPVVVFAQDNAPRSIGGEKVILLSASTWGSITMATPLLAHLGSAHLVSMVFSRVLMGLLQGVYFPALTSLLSQRVRESQRAFTYSTVGAGSQFGMLVTGAVGSLLLDWCGWQSVFYFSGGLTLLWVCYVYRYLLSEKDLVLTLGVLAQGMSMTRPSKVPWRLLFRKPSVWAVICSQLSSACSFFILLSWLPTFFKETFPHSKGWIFNVVPWLVAIPASLFSGFLSDHLISQGCTTILVRKLMQVMGLGLSSVFALCLGHTSSFLKAVVFASASIGLQTFNHSGIAVNIQDLAPTCAGFLFGVANTAGALAGVVGVCLGGYLIEATGSWTCVFNLVAVISNLGLGTFLVFGQAQRVDLSPAREDL
;
A
#
# COMPACT_ATOMS: atom_id res chain seq x y z
N MET A 1 -30.72 8.15 43.45
CA MET A 1 -30.13 9.37 42.85
C MET A 1 -30.54 9.43 41.40
N SER A 2 -30.89 10.63 40.95
CA SER A 2 -31.47 10.99 39.65
C SER A 2 -30.81 10.32 38.45
N TYR A 3 -31.61 9.95 37.45
CA TYR A 3 -31.13 9.73 36.08
C TYR A 3 -30.35 10.98 35.66
N ALA A 4 -29.03 10.85 35.57
CA ALA A 4 -28.15 11.92 35.13
C ALA A 4 -28.40 12.18 33.65
N GLU A 5 -28.55 13.46 33.32
CA GLU A 5 -28.83 14.01 32.01
C GLU A 5 -27.93 13.40 30.93
N LYS A 6 -28.52 13.07 29.77
CA LYS A 6 -27.74 12.78 28.56
C LYS A 6 -26.85 14.00 28.29
N PRO A 7 -25.52 13.84 28.12
CA PRO A 7 -24.68 14.96 27.72
C PRO A 7 -25.16 15.46 26.36
N ASP A 8 -25.31 16.78 26.24
CA ASP A 8 -25.76 17.48 25.03
C ASP A 8 -25.06 16.92 23.77
N GLU A 9 -25.83 16.65 22.71
CA GLU A 9 -25.31 16.25 21.41
C GLU A 9 -24.46 17.40 20.84
N ILE A 10 -23.15 17.36 21.09
CA ILE A 10 -22.19 18.32 20.54
C ILE A 10 -22.23 18.21 19.01
N THR A 11 -22.61 19.29 18.35
CA THR A 11 -22.61 19.35 16.90
C THR A 11 -21.18 19.25 16.36
N LYS A 12 -21.01 18.71 15.15
CA LYS A 12 -19.68 18.55 14.53
C LYS A 12 -18.89 19.85 14.51
N ASP A 13 -19.56 20.97 14.28
CA ASP A 13 -18.94 22.29 14.20
C ASP A 13 -18.47 22.78 15.57
N GLU A 14 -19.28 22.63 16.62
CA GLU A 14 -18.87 22.91 18.01
C GLU A 14 -17.73 22.01 18.47
N TRP A 15 -17.71 20.74 18.05
CA TRP A 15 -16.61 19.82 18.37
C TRP A 15 -15.31 20.25 17.68
N MET A 16 -15.37 20.64 16.40
CA MET A 16 -14.21 21.15 15.65
C MET A 16 -13.70 22.47 16.21
N GLU A 17 -14.59 23.35 16.67
CA GLU A 17 -14.23 24.61 17.31
C GLU A 17 -13.56 24.37 18.68
N LYS A 18 -14.13 23.47 19.51
CA LYS A 18 -13.48 23.03 20.76
C LYS A 18 -12.12 22.40 20.52
N LEU A 19 -11.98 21.57 19.48
CA LEU A 19 -10.72 20.91 19.12
C LEU A 19 -9.67 21.93 18.66
N ASN A 20 -10.06 22.90 17.82
CA ASN A 20 -9.16 23.95 17.33
C ASN A 20 -8.69 24.88 18.46
N ASN A 21 -9.52 25.08 19.48
CA ASN A 21 -9.22 25.92 20.63
C ASN A 21 -8.55 25.15 21.79
N LEU A 22 -8.42 23.83 21.69
CA LEU A 22 -7.82 22.97 22.70
C LEU A 22 -6.29 23.05 22.63
N HIS A 23 -5.71 23.88 23.49
CA HIS A 23 -4.27 23.95 23.65
C HIS A 23 -3.79 22.80 24.55
N VAL A 24 -3.41 21.66 23.95
CA VAL A 24 -2.89 20.51 24.69
C VAL A 24 -1.53 20.88 25.25
N GLN A 25 -1.43 20.95 26.58
CA GLN A 25 -0.17 21.28 27.23
C GLN A 25 0.84 20.14 27.04
N ARG A 26 2.12 20.50 27.01
CA ARG A 26 3.21 19.52 26.88
C ARG A 26 3.18 18.45 27.98
N ALA A 27 2.75 18.83 29.19
CA ALA A 27 2.58 17.92 30.31
C ALA A 27 1.52 16.84 30.01
N ASP A 28 0.39 17.21 29.40
CA ASP A 28 -0.69 16.29 29.07
C ASP A 28 -0.29 15.35 27.92
N MET A 29 0.43 15.85 26.92
CA MET A 29 1.03 15.00 25.87
C MET A 29 2.03 14.02 26.45
N ASN A 30 2.93 14.48 27.34
CA ASN A 30 3.92 13.60 27.96
C ASN A 30 3.24 12.54 28.85
N ARG A 31 2.15 12.88 29.56
CA ARG A 31 1.35 11.89 30.29
C ARG A 31 0.73 10.85 29.36
N LEU A 32 0.24 11.28 28.20
CA LEU A 32 -0.35 10.39 27.21
C LEU A 32 0.69 9.44 26.60
N ILE A 33 1.88 9.95 26.27
CA ILE A 33 3.00 9.15 25.77
C ILE A 33 3.48 8.17 26.85
N MET A 34 3.64 8.63 28.09
CA MET A 34 4.00 7.78 29.22
C MET A 34 2.99 6.65 29.42
N ASN A 35 1.69 6.97 29.42
CA ASN A 35 0.63 5.97 29.50
C ASN A 35 0.68 4.97 28.34
N TYR A 36 0.98 5.41 27.12
CA TYR A 36 1.14 4.51 25.98
C TYR A 36 2.33 3.55 26.16
N LEU A 37 3.50 4.07 26.54
CA LEU A 37 4.72 3.27 26.72
C LEU A 37 4.54 2.20 27.81
N VAL A 38 3.90 2.59 28.92
CA VAL A 38 3.54 1.68 30.02
C VAL A 38 2.48 0.67 29.56
N THR A 39 1.44 1.10 28.85
CA THR A 39 0.35 0.20 28.40
C THR A 39 0.83 -0.85 27.40
N GLU A 40 1.71 -0.46 26.47
CA GLU A 40 2.30 -1.37 25.48
C GLU A 40 3.43 -2.23 26.07
N GLY A 41 3.97 -1.90 27.24
CA GLY A 41 5.02 -2.67 27.90
C GLY A 41 6.43 -2.33 27.38
N PHE A 42 6.64 -1.13 26.85
CA PHE A 42 7.96 -0.66 26.40
C PHE A 42 8.76 -0.13 27.60
N LYS A 43 9.20 -1.03 28.49
CA LYS A 43 9.86 -0.66 29.76
C LYS A 43 11.05 0.28 29.58
N GLU A 44 12.03 -0.10 28.76
CA GLU A 44 13.24 0.71 28.54
C GLU A 44 12.92 2.09 27.96
N ALA A 45 11.92 2.17 27.09
CA ALA A 45 11.47 3.43 26.52
C ALA A 45 10.73 4.28 27.56
N ALA A 46 9.89 3.66 28.41
CA ALA A 46 9.21 4.33 29.52
C ALA A 46 10.20 4.86 30.57
N GLU A 47 11.26 4.11 30.89
CA GLU A 47 12.33 4.54 31.81
C GLU A 47 13.14 5.72 31.27
N LYS A 48 13.55 5.65 30.01
CA LYS A 48 14.24 6.77 29.34
C LYS A 48 13.33 7.99 29.20
N PHE A 49 12.07 7.77 28.84
CA PHE A 49 11.08 8.84 28.74
C PHE A 49 10.76 9.45 30.11
N ARG A 50 10.77 8.68 31.20
CA ARG A 50 10.64 9.17 32.58
C ARG A 50 11.81 10.09 32.93
N MET A 51 13.05 9.68 32.63
CA MET A 51 14.25 10.49 32.89
C MET A 51 14.24 11.80 32.10
N GLU A 52 13.71 11.79 30.88
CA GLU A 52 13.70 12.97 30.00
C GLU A 52 12.51 13.91 30.24
N SER A 53 11.33 13.35 30.53
CA SER A 53 10.08 14.11 30.71
C SER A 53 9.80 14.50 32.17
N GLY A 54 10.45 13.86 33.13
CA GLY A 54 10.21 14.04 34.56
C GLY A 54 8.85 13.54 35.06
N ILE A 55 8.08 12.85 34.21
CA ILE A 55 6.74 12.34 34.55
C ILE A 55 6.86 10.95 35.16
N GLU A 56 6.31 10.79 36.37
CA GLU A 56 6.18 9.48 36.98
C GLU A 56 5.07 8.67 36.30
N PRO A 57 5.31 7.38 35.98
CA PRO A 57 4.29 6.52 35.42
C PRO A 57 3.18 6.26 36.44
N SER A 58 1.96 6.09 35.94
CA SER A 58 0.76 5.78 36.74
C SER A 58 0.81 4.38 37.37
N VAL A 59 1.73 3.53 36.90
CA VAL A 59 1.92 2.15 37.31
C VAL A 59 3.41 1.93 37.54
N ASP A 60 3.75 1.19 38.58
CA ASP A 60 5.14 0.87 38.90
C ASP A 60 5.79 0.07 37.77
N LEU A 61 6.98 0.49 37.33
CA LEU A 61 7.69 -0.09 36.18
C LEU A 61 8.19 -1.52 36.44
N GLU A 62 8.28 -1.93 37.72
CA GLU A 62 8.60 -3.30 38.11
C GLU A 62 7.46 -4.26 37.76
N THR A 63 6.20 -3.84 37.86
CA THR A 63 5.02 -4.63 37.44
C THR A 63 4.93 -4.80 35.91
N LEU A 64 5.70 -4.00 35.15
CA LEU A 64 5.77 -4.13 33.70
C LEU A 64 6.51 -5.41 33.28
N ASP A 65 7.56 -5.79 34.01
CA ASP A 65 8.31 -7.03 33.75
C ASP A 65 7.42 -8.24 33.95
N GLU A 66 6.57 -8.21 34.98
CA GLU A 66 5.60 -9.25 35.27
C GLU A 66 4.56 -9.38 34.15
N ARG A 67 4.05 -8.25 33.64
CA ARG A 67 3.12 -8.23 32.51
C ARG A 67 3.77 -8.72 31.21
N ILE A 68 5.04 -8.39 30.97
CA ILE A 68 5.83 -8.89 29.84
C ILE A 68 6.02 -10.41 29.97
N LYS A 69 6.34 -10.89 31.16
CA LYS A 69 6.53 -12.32 31.45
C LYS A 69 5.23 -13.13 31.24
N ILE A 70 4.08 -12.62 31.70
CA ILE A 70 2.77 -13.22 31.42
C ILE A 70 2.53 -13.31 29.91
N ARG A 71 2.83 -12.24 29.14
CA ARG A 71 2.68 -12.23 27.68
C ARG A 71 3.57 -13.27 27.01
N GLU A 72 4.82 -13.40 27.44
CA GLU A 72 5.74 -14.40 26.91
C GLU A 72 5.26 -15.83 27.17
N MET A 73 4.77 -16.12 28.39
CA MET A 73 4.23 -17.43 28.74
C MET A 73 3.03 -17.80 27.86
N ILE A 74 2.12 -16.84 27.62
CA ILE A 74 0.98 -17.04 26.70
C ILE A 74 1.47 -17.31 25.27
N LEU A 75 2.49 -16.59 24.80
CA LEU A 75 3.05 -16.78 23.46
C LEU A 75 3.80 -18.11 23.30
N LYS A 76 4.43 -18.60 24.37
CA LYS A 76 5.09 -19.92 24.42
C LYS A 76 4.10 -21.08 24.56
N GLY A 77 2.83 -20.81 24.85
CA GLY A 77 1.80 -21.83 25.09
C GLY A 77 1.78 -22.35 26.54
N GLN A 78 2.52 -21.72 27.46
CA GLN A 78 2.55 -22.06 28.88
C GLN A 78 1.39 -21.38 29.64
N ILE A 79 0.16 -21.73 29.26
CA ILE A 79 -1.04 -21.01 29.71
C ILE A 79 -1.32 -21.22 31.22
N GLN A 80 -1.09 -22.43 31.74
CA GLN A 80 -1.28 -22.73 33.16
C GLN A 80 -0.30 -21.95 34.05
N GLU A 81 0.97 -21.85 33.63
CA GLU A 81 1.96 -21.02 34.31
C GLU A 81 1.60 -19.53 34.25
N ALA A 82 1.05 -19.07 33.12
CA ALA A 82 0.55 -17.71 32.98
C ALA A 82 -0.63 -17.43 33.92
N ILE A 83 -1.59 -18.35 34.05
CA ILE A 83 -2.74 -18.24 34.97
C ILE A 83 -2.26 -18.22 36.42
N ALA A 84 -1.35 -19.11 36.80
CA ALA A 84 -0.77 -19.15 38.15
C ALA A 84 -0.03 -17.84 38.48
N LEU A 85 0.73 -17.31 37.52
CA LEU A 85 1.42 -16.03 37.68
C LEU A 85 0.42 -14.88 37.80
N ILE A 86 -0.64 -14.85 36.97
CA ILE A 86 -1.72 -13.85 37.07
C ILE A 86 -2.39 -13.90 38.45
N ASN A 87 -2.75 -15.09 38.94
CA ASN A 87 -3.39 -15.23 40.24
C ASN A 87 -2.46 -14.87 41.41
N SER A 88 -1.15 -15.09 41.27
CA SER A 88 -0.18 -14.69 42.29
C SER A 88 0.00 -13.17 42.38
N LEU A 89 -0.13 -12.47 41.25
CA LEU A 89 0.07 -11.03 41.16
C LEU A 89 -1.22 -10.24 41.36
N HIS A 90 -2.34 -10.76 40.86
CA HIS A 90 -3.67 -10.16 40.94
C HIS A 90 -4.74 -11.23 41.21
N PRO A 91 -4.92 -11.63 42.49
CA PRO A 91 -5.81 -12.72 42.88
C PRO A 91 -7.26 -12.54 42.41
N GLU A 92 -7.76 -11.30 42.37
CA GLU A 92 -9.16 -10.99 42.04
C GLU A 92 -9.40 -10.76 40.53
N LEU A 93 -8.36 -10.71 39.70
CA LEU A 93 -8.47 -10.26 38.30
C LEU A 93 -9.25 -11.27 37.44
N LEU A 94 -8.96 -12.56 37.59
CA LEU A 94 -9.64 -13.62 36.85
C LEU A 94 -11.06 -13.87 37.38
N ASP A 95 -11.26 -13.69 38.69
CA ASP A 95 -12.58 -13.78 39.33
C ASP A 95 -13.52 -12.65 38.88
N THR A 96 -12.98 -11.43 38.76
CA THR A 96 -13.74 -10.25 38.28
C THR A 96 -13.99 -10.30 36.78
N ASN A 97 -13.10 -10.93 36.01
CA ASN A 97 -13.14 -10.94 34.55
C ASN A 97 -13.24 -12.37 33.99
N ARG A 98 -14.41 -12.98 34.23
CA ARG A 98 -14.76 -14.33 33.74
C ARG A 98 -14.54 -14.52 32.25
N TYR A 99 -14.74 -13.49 31.43
CA TYR A 99 -14.50 -13.54 29.98
C TYR A 99 -13.01 -13.70 29.64
N LEU A 100 -12.11 -12.99 30.34
CA LEU A 100 -10.67 -13.17 30.15
C LEU A 100 -10.22 -14.56 30.60
N TYR A 101 -10.75 -15.03 31.71
CA TYR A 101 -10.48 -16.37 32.22
C TYR A 101 -10.91 -17.45 31.23
N PHE A 102 -12.11 -17.34 30.66
CA PHE A 102 -12.60 -18.22 29.59
C PHE A 102 -11.63 -18.29 28.41
N HIS A 103 -11.18 -17.15 27.87
CA HIS A 103 -10.26 -17.12 26.72
C HIS A 103 -8.89 -17.72 27.04
N LEU A 104 -8.40 -17.58 28.28
CA LEU A 104 -7.18 -18.26 28.72
C LEU A 104 -7.39 -19.78 28.80
N GLN A 105 -8.50 -20.24 29.38
CA GLN A 105 -8.82 -21.67 29.43
C GLN A 105 -9.04 -22.26 28.03
N GLN A 106 -9.74 -21.55 27.14
CA GLN A 106 -9.90 -21.94 25.75
C GLN A 106 -8.55 -22.05 25.04
N GLN A 107 -7.64 -21.09 25.26
CA GLN A 107 -6.30 -21.17 24.70
C GLN A 107 -5.53 -22.38 25.23
N HIS A 108 -5.67 -22.73 26.51
CA HIS A 108 -5.06 -23.95 27.06
C HIS A 108 -5.61 -25.21 26.41
N LEU A 109 -6.93 -25.30 26.21
CA LEU A 109 -7.57 -26.41 25.49
C LEU A 109 -7.01 -26.56 24.07
N ILE A 110 -6.81 -25.44 23.35
CA ILE A 110 -6.20 -25.43 22.02
C ILE A 110 -4.75 -25.96 22.07
N GLU A 111 -3.98 -25.65 23.12
CA GLU A 111 -2.62 -26.19 23.29
C GLU A 111 -2.61 -27.70 23.56
N LEU A 112 -3.55 -28.23 24.37
CA LEU A 112 -3.70 -29.67 24.61
C LEU A 112 -4.05 -30.41 23.32
N ILE A 113 -4.97 -29.86 22.52
CA ILE A 113 -5.33 -30.38 21.19
C ILE A 113 -4.11 -30.37 20.26
N ARG A 114 -3.31 -29.31 20.28
CA ARG A 114 -2.07 -29.22 19.48
C ARG A 114 -1.02 -30.27 19.89
N GLN A 115 -0.93 -30.57 21.19
CA GLN A 115 -0.02 -31.59 21.73
C GLN A 115 -0.54 -33.02 21.52
N ARG A 116 -1.73 -33.19 20.93
CA ARG A 116 -2.44 -34.47 20.72
C ARG A 116 -2.78 -35.19 22.02
N GLU A 117 -2.91 -34.44 23.12
CA GLU A 117 -3.36 -34.97 24.41
C GLU A 117 -4.90 -34.95 24.48
N THR A 118 -5.55 -35.81 23.69
CA THR A 118 -7.00 -35.81 23.49
C THR A 118 -7.78 -36.14 24.76
N GLU A 119 -7.30 -37.09 25.56
CA GLU A 119 -7.92 -37.46 26.84
C GLU A 119 -7.89 -36.30 27.84
N ALA A 120 -6.74 -35.65 28.00
CA ALA A 120 -6.57 -34.49 28.87
C ALA A 120 -7.39 -33.28 28.38
N ALA A 121 -7.48 -33.07 27.06
CA ALA A 121 -8.31 -32.03 26.47
C ALA A 121 -9.81 -32.26 26.74
N LEU A 122 -10.28 -33.51 26.65
CA LEU A 122 -11.66 -33.87 26.90
C LEU A 122 -12.04 -33.72 28.38
N GLU A 123 -11.17 -34.20 29.29
CA GLU A 123 -11.33 -34.06 30.73
C GLU A 123 -11.34 -32.58 31.14
N PHE A 124 -10.42 -31.78 30.60
CA PHE A 124 -10.36 -30.34 30.87
C PHE A 124 -11.60 -29.60 30.37
N ALA A 125 -12.10 -29.94 29.18
CA ALA A 125 -13.32 -29.36 28.65
C ALA A 125 -14.56 -29.66 29.52
N GLN A 126 -14.68 -30.89 30.00
CA GLN A 126 -15.81 -31.33 30.82
C GLN A 126 -15.78 -30.72 32.24
N THR A 127 -14.60 -30.55 32.82
CA THR A 127 -14.46 -30.12 34.22
C THR A 127 -14.36 -28.60 34.39
N GLN A 128 -13.78 -27.88 33.42
CA GLN A 128 -13.44 -26.46 33.59
C GLN A 128 -14.21 -25.52 32.64
N LEU A 129 -14.63 -25.98 31.47
CA LEU A 129 -15.26 -25.14 30.44
C LEU A 129 -16.79 -25.33 30.33
N ALA A 130 -17.32 -26.47 30.80
CA ALA A 130 -18.75 -26.80 30.70
C ALA A 130 -19.65 -25.79 31.43
N GLU A 131 -19.29 -25.34 32.64
CA GLU A 131 -20.08 -24.38 33.42
C GLU A 131 -20.11 -22.97 32.79
N GLN A 132 -19.07 -22.58 32.04
CA GLN A 132 -18.96 -21.23 31.45
C GLN A 132 -19.65 -21.10 30.08
N GLY A 133 -19.88 -22.21 29.38
CA GLY A 133 -20.64 -22.24 28.12
C GLY A 133 -22.12 -21.90 28.32
N GLU A 134 -22.70 -22.20 29.48
CA GLU A 134 -24.13 -21.96 29.76
C GLU A 134 -24.45 -20.47 30.01
N GLU A 135 -23.49 -19.66 30.47
CA GLU A 135 -23.72 -18.26 30.84
C GLU A 135 -23.68 -17.28 29.65
N SER A 136 -23.02 -17.62 28.53
CA SER A 136 -22.84 -16.72 27.38
C SER A 136 -22.88 -17.44 26.03
N ARG A 137 -23.80 -17.00 25.17
CA ARG A 137 -24.00 -17.54 23.81
C ARG A 137 -22.78 -17.37 22.89
N GLU A 138 -21.99 -16.32 23.11
CA GLU A 138 -20.73 -16.08 22.36
C GLU A 138 -19.63 -17.06 22.80
N CYS A 139 -19.49 -17.32 24.10
CA CYS A 139 -18.53 -18.29 24.64
C CYS A 139 -18.87 -19.71 24.21
N LEU A 140 -20.16 -20.07 24.21
CA LEU A 140 -20.66 -21.37 23.75
C LEU A 140 -20.28 -21.64 22.28
N THR A 141 -20.47 -20.65 21.41
CA THR A 141 -20.13 -20.78 19.97
C THR A 141 -18.62 -21.00 19.76
N GLU A 142 -17.77 -20.26 20.48
CA GLU A 142 -16.31 -20.43 20.38
C GLU A 142 -15.83 -21.75 21.01
N MET A 143 -16.52 -22.23 22.06
CA MET A 143 -16.26 -23.54 22.69
C MET A 143 -16.62 -24.69 21.76
N GLU A 144 -17.80 -24.66 21.12
CA GLU A 144 -18.25 -25.66 20.15
C GLU A 144 -17.26 -25.79 18.99
N ARG A 145 -16.77 -24.66 18.46
CA ARG A 145 -15.76 -24.65 17.40
C ARG A 145 -14.43 -25.25 17.85
N THR A 146 -14.03 -24.99 19.09
CA THR A 146 -12.78 -25.51 19.66
C THR A 146 -12.87 -27.02 19.92
N LEU A 147 -14.00 -27.50 20.42
CA LEU A 147 -14.26 -28.93 20.65
C LEU A 147 -14.43 -29.71 19.36
N ALA A 148 -14.95 -29.08 18.30
CA ALA A 148 -15.03 -29.70 16.98
C ALA A 148 -13.66 -30.13 16.43
N LEU A 149 -12.56 -29.51 16.89
CA LEU A 149 -11.19 -29.94 16.54
C LEU A 149 -10.86 -31.36 17.02
N LEU A 150 -11.45 -31.80 18.13
CA LEU A 150 -11.23 -33.15 18.69
C LEU A 150 -11.89 -34.26 17.83
N ALA A 151 -12.81 -33.90 16.94
CA ALA A 151 -13.48 -34.85 16.06
C ALA A 151 -12.64 -35.25 14.83
N PHE A 152 -11.47 -34.64 14.64
CA PHE A 152 -10.60 -34.87 13.48
C PHE A 152 -9.27 -35.51 13.92
N ASP A 153 -8.86 -36.59 13.24
CA ASP A 153 -7.56 -37.26 13.46
C ASP A 153 -6.37 -36.32 13.20
N SER A 154 -6.55 -35.36 12.28
CA SER A 154 -5.65 -34.26 11.97
C SER A 154 -6.37 -32.92 12.22
N PRO A 155 -6.25 -32.33 13.43
CA PRO A 155 -6.95 -31.09 13.79
C PRO A 155 -6.61 -29.90 12.89
N GLU A 156 -5.41 -29.88 12.31
CA GLU A 156 -4.91 -28.84 11.39
C GLU A 156 -5.63 -28.83 10.04
N GLU A 157 -6.19 -29.97 9.60
CA GLU A 157 -6.92 -30.11 8.34
C GLU A 157 -8.43 -29.86 8.52
N SER A 158 -8.86 -29.59 9.75
CA SER A 158 -10.27 -29.35 10.06
C SER A 158 -10.76 -28.00 9.53
N PRO A 159 -12.09 -27.82 9.34
CA PRO A 159 -12.69 -26.53 9.01
C PRO A 159 -12.41 -25.42 10.03
N PHE A 160 -11.93 -25.79 11.23
CA PHE A 160 -11.59 -24.89 12.33
C PHE A 160 -10.08 -24.86 12.62
N GLY A 161 -9.24 -25.37 11.72
CA GLY A 161 -7.78 -25.37 11.86
C GLY A 161 -7.17 -23.98 11.99
N ASP A 162 -7.92 -22.92 11.64
CA ASP A 162 -7.58 -21.52 11.90
C ASP A 162 -7.35 -21.23 13.40
N LEU A 163 -8.08 -21.91 14.28
CA LEU A 163 -7.93 -21.80 15.73
C LEU A 163 -6.57 -22.32 16.23
N LEU A 164 -5.93 -23.24 15.48
CA LEU A 164 -4.61 -23.79 15.79
C LEU A 164 -3.47 -22.91 15.27
N HIS A 165 -3.76 -21.82 14.54
CA HIS A 165 -2.73 -20.94 14.01
C HIS A 165 -2.18 -19.97 15.07
N MET A 166 -0.95 -19.48 14.89
CA MET A 166 -0.30 -18.45 15.74
C MET A 166 -1.15 -17.16 15.91
N MET A 167 -2.09 -16.93 14.98
CA MET A 167 -3.05 -15.82 15.01
C MET A 167 -4.05 -15.90 16.17
N GLN A 168 -4.41 -17.09 16.66
CA GLN A 168 -5.33 -17.24 17.79
C GLN A 168 -4.67 -16.84 19.12
N ARG A 169 -3.37 -17.14 19.30
CA ARG A 169 -2.56 -16.61 20.41
C ARG A 169 -2.53 -15.07 20.40
N GLN A 170 -2.56 -14.47 19.22
CA GLN A 170 -2.68 -13.01 19.07
C GLN A 170 -4.10 -12.50 19.35
N LYS A 171 -5.16 -13.29 19.13
CA LYS A 171 -6.55 -12.98 19.48
C LYS A 171 -6.75 -12.98 21.00
N ALA A 172 -6.27 -13.99 21.72
CA ALA A 172 -6.27 -14.00 23.19
C ALA A 172 -5.48 -12.79 23.75
N ARG A 173 -4.32 -12.48 23.15
CA ARG A 173 -3.54 -11.26 23.44
C ARG A 173 -4.32 -9.98 23.12
N ALA A 174 -5.07 -9.95 22.03
CA ALA A 174 -5.86 -8.81 21.59
C ALA A 174 -7.11 -8.61 22.46
N VAL A 175 -7.70 -9.66 23.02
CA VAL A 175 -8.77 -9.56 24.03
C VAL A 175 -8.22 -8.97 25.33
N LEU A 176 -7.03 -9.42 25.75
CA LEU A 176 -6.26 -8.83 26.86
C LEU A 176 -5.92 -7.34 26.60
N LYS A 177 -5.79 -6.93 25.32
CA LYS A 177 -5.52 -5.56 24.88
C LYS A 177 -6.79 -4.73 24.63
N GLY A 178 -7.88 -5.35 24.20
CA GLY A 178 -9.10 -4.72 23.67
C GLY A 178 -9.92 -3.97 24.72
N ARG A 179 -9.68 -4.24 26.00
CA ARG A 179 -10.21 -3.43 27.12
C ARG A 179 -9.21 -2.42 27.71
N THR A 180 -8.03 -2.29 27.11
CA THR A 180 -7.08 -1.17 27.30
C THR A 180 -6.93 -0.27 26.05
N GLY A 181 -7.76 -0.45 25.02
CA GLY A 181 -7.92 0.49 23.91
C GLY A 181 -7.19 0.13 22.60
N GLN A 182 -7.96 0.19 21.52
CA GLN A 182 -7.63 0.27 20.08
C GLN A 182 -7.23 -1.00 19.28
N THR A 183 -8.05 -1.22 18.24
CA THR A 183 -7.98 -2.14 17.09
C THR A 183 -6.80 -1.82 16.15
N GLY A 184 -5.80 -2.70 16.09
CA GLY A 184 -4.52 -2.44 15.44
C GLY A 184 -4.34 -2.88 13.98
N LYS A 185 -5.30 -3.59 13.35
CA LYS A 185 -5.11 -4.10 11.97
C LYS A 185 -5.63 -3.16 10.88
N LEU A 186 -6.67 -2.36 11.16
CA LEU A 186 -7.16 -1.33 10.23
C LEU A 186 -6.15 -0.19 10.00
N GLN A 187 -5.30 0.12 10.99
CA GLN A 187 -4.29 1.19 10.91
C GLN A 187 -3.09 0.83 10.03
N LEU A 188 -2.77 -0.47 9.85
CA LEU A 188 -1.69 -0.92 8.96
C LEU A 188 -2.06 -0.79 7.47
N GLY A 189 -3.33 -0.91 7.13
CA GLY A 189 -3.87 -0.60 5.80
C GLY A 189 -3.85 0.90 5.45
N LEU A 190 -3.62 1.76 6.45
CA LEU A 190 -3.48 3.23 6.33
C LEU A 190 -2.01 3.70 6.31
N SER A 191 -1.06 2.78 6.10
CA SER A 191 0.37 3.09 5.98
C SER A 191 0.69 4.07 4.82
N PRO A 192 1.89 4.70 4.79
CA PRO A 192 2.20 5.91 4.03
C PRO A 192 1.86 5.98 2.52
N PRO A 193 1.78 4.88 1.71
CA PRO A 193 1.39 5.02 0.31
C PRO A 193 0.00 5.64 0.09
N VAL A 194 -0.89 5.56 1.09
CA VAL A 194 -2.26 6.15 1.01
C VAL A 194 -2.22 7.69 0.95
N PHE A 195 -1.17 8.31 1.48
CA PHE A 195 -1.03 9.78 1.50
C PHE A 195 -0.22 10.36 0.33
N GLN A 196 0.31 9.52 -0.56
CA GLN A 196 1.25 9.98 -1.59
C GLN A 196 0.59 10.40 -2.91
N TYR A 197 -0.72 10.21 -3.07
CA TYR A 197 -1.43 10.52 -4.33
C TYR A 197 -2.75 11.27 -4.09
N PRO A 198 -2.73 12.55 -3.74
CA PRO A 198 -3.90 13.38 -3.92
C PRO A 198 -4.21 13.51 -5.42
N VAL A 199 -5.50 13.38 -5.71
CA VAL A 199 -6.15 13.53 -7.01
C VAL A 199 -5.74 14.86 -7.67
N VAL A 200 -4.97 14.81 -8.76
CA VAL A 200 -4.74 15.98 -9.63
C VAL A 200 -5.21 15.66 -11.03
N VAL A 201 -6.49 15.94 -11.27
CA VAL A 201 -7.12 15.88 -12.60
C VAL A 201 -7.02 17.22 -13.34
N PHE A 202 -6.54 18.30 -12.72
CA PHE A 202 -6.85 19.66 -13.21
C PHE A 202 -5.67 20.56 -13.61
N ALA A 203 -4.42 20.08 -13.61
CA ALA A 203 -3.29 20.98 -13.90
C ALA A 203 -2.99 21.23 -15.39
N GLN A 204 -3.57 20.47 -16.33
CA GLN A 204 -3.16 20.56 -17.74
C GLN A 204 -4.05 21.46 -18.63
N ASP A 205 -5.28 21.78 -18.20
CA ASP A 205 -6.18 22.63 -19.01
C ASP A 205 -6.14 24.13 -18.63
N ASN A 206 -5.62 24.48 -17.45
CA ASN A 206 -5.44 25.88 -17.02
C ASN A 206 -3.98 26.36 -16.93
N ALA A 207 -3.00 25.45 -16.96
CA ALA A 207 -1.62 25.87 -17.22
C ALA A 207 -1.55 26.28 -18.70
N PRO A 208 -1.02 27.47 -19.03
CA PRO A 208 -0.85 27.87 -20.42
C PRO A 208 -0.15 26.74 -21.19
N ARG A 209 -0.77 26.21 -22.26
CA ARG A 209 -0.15 25.23 -23.18
C ARG A 209 1.13 25.78 -23.86
N SER A 210 1.56 27.00 -23.51
CA SER A 210 2.86 27.60 -23.81
C SER A 210 4.00 27.11 -22.88
N ILE A 211 3.70 26.44 -21.77
CA ILE A 211 4.70 25.82 -20.89
C ILE A 211 4.90 24.38 -21.37
N GLY A 212 5.92 24.15 -22.20
CA GLY A 212 6.25 22.82 -22.73
C GLY A 212 6.44 21.77 -21.61
N GLY A 213 6.09 20.51 -21.89
CA GLY A 213 6.12 19.42 -20.91
C GLY A 213 7.47 19.24 -20.20
N GLU A 214 8.57 19.61 -20.86
CA GLU A 214 9.93 19.66 -20.32
C GLU A 214 10.03 20.59 -19.08
N LYS A 215 9.38 21.76 -19.11
CA LYS A 215 9.37 22.73 -18.00
C LYS A 215 8.49 22.25 -16.84
N VAL A 216 7.38 21.58 -17.13
CA VAL A 216 6.47 21.03 -16.11
C VAL A 216 7.14 19.90 -15.31
N ILE A 217 7.88 19.03 -15.99
CA ILE A 217 8.67 17.96 -15.36
C ILE A 217 9.72 18.56 -14.42
N LEU A 218 10.44 19.60 -14.85
CA LEU A 218 11.44 20.25 -13.99
C LEU A 218 10.85 21.01 -12.82
N LEU A 219 9.73 21.72 -13.04
CA LEU A 219 9.06 22.45 -11.97
C LEU A 219 8.54 21.48 -10.90
N SER A 220 7.83 20.42 -11.31
CA SER A 220 7.37 19.39 -10.37
C SER A 220 8.55 18.77 -9.61
N ALA A 221 9.62 18.40 -10.33
CA ALA A 221 10.82 17.79 -9.75
C ALA A 221 11.54 18.67 -8.74
N SER A 222 11.70 19.95 -9.08
CA SER A 222 12.30 20.94 -8.20
C SER A 222 11.48 21.08 -6.92
N THR A 223 10.16 21.24 -7.05
CA THR A 223 9.31 21.47 -5.89
C THR A 223 9.19 20.24 -4.99
N TRP A 224 8.98 19.03 -5.52
CA TRP A 224 8.93 17.82 -4.66
C TRP A 224 10.30 17.52 -4.04
N GLY A 225 11.40 17.78 -4.78
CA GLY A 225 12.77 17.60 -4.29
C GLY A 225 13.07 18.53 -3.12
N SER A 226 12.70 19.80 -3.23
CA SER A 226 12.83 20.79 -2.15
C SER A 226 11.97 20.44 -0.93
N ILE A 227 10.71 20.02 -1.13
CA ILE A 227 9.84 19.60 -0.02
C ILE A 227 10.42 18.37 0.70
N THR A 228 10.92 17.39 -0.06
CA THR A 228 11.55 16.19 0.50
C THR A 228 12.76 16.56 1.35
N MET A 229 13.65 17.40 0.83
CA MET A 229 14.84 17.87 1.54
C MET A 229 14.49 18.73 2.77
N ALA A 230 13.40 19.51 2.72
CA ALA A 230 12.93 20.33 3.83
C ALA A 230 12.18 19.53 4.91
N THR A 231 11.78 18.28 4.64
CA THR A 231 10.95 17.46 5.55
C THR A 231 11.56 17.32 6.96
N PRO A 232 12.87 17.08 7.15
CA PRO A 232 13.49 17.06 8.47
C PRO A 232 13.42 18.41 9.19
N LEU A 233 13.55 19.52 8.47
CA LEU A 233 13.47 20.88 9.05
C LEU A 233 12.03 21.18 9.49
N LEU A 234 11.05 20.82 8.67
CA LEU A 234 9.62 20.95 8.97
C LEU A 234 9.21 20.13 10.21
N ALA A 235 9.91 19.03 10.50
CA ALA A 235 9.69 18.23 11.70
C ALA A 235 10.12 18.94 13.00
N HIS A 236 11.10 19.85 12.93
CA HIS A 236 11.63 20.58 14.10
C HIS A 236 10.96 21.94 14.34
N LEU A 237 10.16 22.42 13.38
CA LEU A 237 9.44 23.68 13.45
C LEU A 237 8.21 23.60 14.38
N GLY A 238 8.46 23.69 15.69
CA GLY A 238 7.50 24.17 16.70
C GLY A 238 6.15 23.45 16.84
N SER A 239 5.21 24.11 17.53
CA SER A 239 3.94 23.60 18.06
C SER A 239 2.91 23.09 17.03
N ALA A 240 3.19 23.19 15.72
CA ALA A 240 2.30 22.74 14.63
C ALA A 240 2.96 21.73 13.66
N HIS A 241 3.93 20.94 14.15
CA HIS A 241 4.68 19.94 13.37
C HIS A 241 3.79 18.97 12.56
N LEU A 242 2.65 18.51 13.10
CA LEU A 242 1.74 17.61 12.39
C LEU A 242 1.03 18.28 11.21
N VAL A 243 0.52 19.50 11.39
CA VAL A 243 -0.18 20.24 10.32
C VAL A 243 0.79 20.58 9.19
N SER A 244 2.00 21.03 9.54
CA SER A 244 3.07 21.31 8.59
C SER A 244 3.49 20.05 7.80
N MET A 245 3.63 18.90 8.47
CA MET A 245 3.92 17.63 7.80
C MET A 245 2.78 17.17 6.90
N VAL A 246 1.53 17.23 7.35
CA VAL A 246 0.37 16.84 6.53
C VAL A 246 0.27 17.74 5.29
N PHE A 247 0.39 19.05 5.47
CA PHE A 247 0.34 20.00 4.36
C PHE A 247 1.47 19.75 3.35
N SER A 248 2.71 19.54 3.80
CA SER A 248 3.83 19.25 2.92
C SER A 248 3.69 17.93 2.16
N ARG A 249 3.10 16.89 2.78
CA ARG A 249 2.80 15.60 2.13
C ARG A 249 1.72 15.73 1.07
N VAL A 250 0.64 16.46 1.36
CA VAL A 250 -0.41 16.77 0.37
C VAL A 250 0.19 17.54 -0.80
N LEU A 251 0.99 18.58 -0.52
CA LEU A 251 1.62 19.39 -1.56
C LEU A 251 2.58 18.56 -2.43
N MET A 252 3.41 17.71 -1.81
CA MET A 252 4.30 16.78 -2.51
C MET A 252 3.52 15.88 -3.48
N GLY A 253 2.43 15.27 -2.99
CA GLY A 253 1.60 14.39 -3.81
C GLY A 253 0.90 15.12 -4.97
N LEU A 254 0.42 16.36 -4.75
CA LEU A 254 -0.22 17.15 -5.80
C LEU A 254 0.77 17.44 -6.95
N LEU A 255 2.01 17.78 -6.59
CA LEU A 255 3.05 18.12 -7.56
C LEU A 255 3.60 16.88 -8.28
N GLN A 256 3.73 15.76 -7.57
CA GLN A 256 4.13 14.48 -8.15
C GLN A 256 3.09 13.95 -9.15
N GLY A 257 1.80 14.22 -8.92
CA GLY A 257 0.70 13.82 -9.81
C GLY A 257 0.78 14.38 -11.24
N VAL A 258 1.46 15.52 -11.44
CA VAL A 258 1.61 16.15 -12.76
C VAL A 258 2.76 15.55 -13.59
N TYR A 259 3.69 14.83 -12.94
CA TYR A 259 4.90 14.31 -13.57
C TYR A 259 4.61 13.29 -14.69
N PHE A 260 3.89 12.22 -14.39
CA PHE A 260 3.61 11.16 -15.37
C PHE A 260 2.78 11.60 -16.58
N PRO A 261 1.73 12.45 -16.41
CA PRO A 261 1.03 13.08 -17.54
C PRO A 261 1.95 13.92 -18.43
N ALA A 262 2.80 14.76 -17.83
CA ALA A 262 3.74 15.61 -18.57
C ALA A 262 4.78 14.78 -19.32
N LEU A 263 5.32 13.74 -18.69
CA LEU A 263 6.22 12.77 -19.30
C LEU A 263 5.56 12.04 -20.47
N THR A 264 4.34 11.54 -20.29
CA THR A 264 3.60 10.84 -21.36
C THR A 264 3.33 11.76 -22.55
N SER A 265 2.96 13.02 -22.28
CA SER A 265 2.81 14.04 -23.31
C SER A 265 4.11 14.30 -24.06
N LEU A 266 5.24 14.43 -23.34
CA LEU A 266 6.56 14.66 -23.94
C LEU A 266 6.99 13.50 -24.83
N LEU A 267 6.82 12.27 -24.36
CA LEU A 267 7.18 11.06 -25.10
C LEU A 267 6.32 10.91 -26.36
N SER A 268 5.02 11.20 -26.29
CA SER A 268 4.12 11.11 -27.45
C SER A 268 4.54 12.04 -28.61
N GLN A 269 5.13 13.21 -28.28
CA GLN A 269 5.56 14.22 -29.25
C GLN A 269 6.99 14.01 -29.77
N ARG A 270 7.90 13.52 -28.92
CA ARG A 270 9.34 13.43 -29.22
C ARG A 270 9.79 12.05 -29.68
N VAL A 271 9.05 10.99 -29.35
CA VAL A 271 9.44 9.59 -29.64
C VAL A 271 8.66 9.04 -30.83
N ARG A 272 9.39 8.43 -31.76
CA ARG A 272 8.83 7.73 -32.93
C ARG A 272 7.98 6.55 -32.48
N GLU A 273 6.87 6.31 -33.16
CA GLU A 273 5.87 5.29 -32.78
C GLU A 273 6.45 3.89 -32.60
N SER A 274 7.42 3.52 -33.45
CA SER A 274 8.11 2.21 -33.41
C SER A 274 9.08 2.01 -32.25
N GLN A 275 9.41 3.06 -31.50
CA GLN A 275 10.35 3.02 -30.36
C GLN A 275 9.69 3.49 -29.05
N ARG A 276 8.38 3.79 -29.09
CA ARG A 276 7.64 4.28 -27.92
C ARG A 276 7.59 3.24 -26.81
N ALA A 277 7.42 1.96 -27.14
CA ALA A 277 7.26 0.93 -26.11
C ALA A 277 8.55 0.69 -25.35
N PHE A 278 9.69 0.57 -26.04
CA PHE A 278 11.00 0.42 -25.42
C PHE A 278 11.36 1.64 -24.57
N THR A 279 11.11 2.86 -25.08
CA THR A 279 11.40 4.09 -24.32
C THR A 279 10.57 4.14 -23.03
N TYR A 280 9.26 3.88 -23.12
CA TYR A 280 8.38 3.93 -21.96
C TYR A 280 8.72 2.82 -20.94
N SER A 281 9.00 1.60 -21.42
CA SER A 281 9.49 0.49 -20.61
C SER A 281 10.82 0.78 -19.90
N THR A 282 11.71 1.53 -20.55
CA THR A 282 12.98 1.97 -19.96
C THR A 282 12.74 2.96 -18.81
N VAL A 283 11.81 3.90 -18.99
CA VAL A 283 11.41 4.80 -17.91
C VAL A 283 10.76 4.03 -16.74
N GLY A 284 9.89 3.07 -17.04
CA GLY A 284 9.31 2.18 -16.04
C GLY A 284 10.36 1.36 -15.27
N ALA A 285 11.36 0.81 -15.97
CA ALA A 285 12.47 0.09 -15.35
C ALA A 285 13.30 0.99 -14.44
N GLY A 286 13.53 2.24 -14.84
CA GLY A 286 14.19 3.25 -14.02
C GLY A 286 13.47 3.52 -12.69
N SER A 287 12.14 3.52 -12.69
CA SER A 287 11.34 3.67 -11.46
C SER A 287 11.53 2.50 -10.48
N GLN A 288 11.56 1.26 -10.98
CA GLN A 288 11.79 0.07 -10.15
C GLN A 288 13.22 0.03 -9.60
N PHE A 289 14.19 0.38 -10.44
CA PHE A 289 15.59 0.51 -10.03
C PHE A 289 15.77 1.59 -8.95
N GLY A 290 15.17 2.77 -9.14
CA GLY A 290 15.18 3.84 -8.16
C GLY A 290 14.59 3.41 -6.81
N MET A 291 13.46 2.69 -6.83
CA MET A 291 12.84 2.15 -5.61
C MET A 291 13.81 1.23 -4.83
N LEU A 292 14.48 0.31 -5.53
CA LEU A 292 15.45 -0.61 -4.92
C LEU A 292 16.68 0.12 -4.36
N VAL A 293 17.25 1.05 -5.13
CA VAL A 293 18.41 1.83 -4.71
C VAL A 293 18.07 2.70 -3.50
N THR A 294 16.95 3.43 -3.55
CA THR A 294 16.50 4.27 -2.42
C THR A 294 16.14 3.42 -1.21
N GLY A 295 15.54 2.25 -1.37
CA GLY A 295 15.26 1.33 -0.26
C GLY A 295 16.53 0.78 0.40
N ALA A 296 17.49 0.32 -0.40
CA ALA A 296 18.75 -0.24 0.09
C ALA A 296 19.65 0.83 0.74
N VAL A 297 19.90 1.93 0.03
CA VAL A 297 20.71 3.04 0.54
C VAL A 297 20.00 3.73 1.70
N GLY A 298 18.68 3.88 1.62
CA GLY A 298 17.87 4.45 2.70
C GLY A 298 17.94 3.65 3.99
N SER A 299 17.96 2.31 3.90
CA SER A 299 18.13 1.45 5.08
C SER A 299 19.51 1.64 5.73
N LEU A 300 20.58 1.65 4.93
CA LEU A 300 21.94 1.90 5.42
C LEU A 300 22.11 3.29 6.04
N LEU A 301 21.53 4.31 5.40
CA LEU A 301 21.53 5.68 5.89
C LEU A 301 20.76 5.83 7.21
N LEU A 302 19.65 5.10 7.36
CA LEU A 302 18.86 5.09 8.58
C LEU A 302 19.65 4.50 9.76
N ASP A 303 20.40 3.44 9.53
CA ASP A 303 21.24 2.80 10.55
C ASP A 303 22.44 3.65 10.97
N TRP A 304 23.10 4.34 10.01
CA TRP A 304 24.36 5.04 10.26
C TRP A 304 24.21 6.53 10.58
N CYS A 305 23.26 7.20 9.94
CA CYS A 305 23.13 8.66 9.94
C CYS A 305 21.74 9.14 10.40
N GLY A 306 20.90 8.22 10.89
CA GLY A 306 19.54 8.50 11.36
C GLY A 306 18.55 8.81 10.23
N TRP A 307 17.27 8.87 10.58
CA TRP A 307 16.17 9.00 9.61
C TRP A 307 16.21 10.26 8.74
N GLN A 308 16.79 11.35 9.24
CA GLN A 308 16.86 12.65 8.57
C GLN A 308 17.71 12.59 7.29
N SER A 309 18.76 11.78 7.31
CA SER A 309 19.71 11.62 6.20
C SER A 309 19.05 11.06 4.93
N VAL A 310 18.03 10.20 5.07
CA VAL A 310 17.28 9.61 3.95
C VAL A 310 16.58 10.69 3.12
N PHE A 311 16.03 11.70 3.79
CA PHE A 311 15.33 12.83 3.14
C PHE A 311 16.31 13.79 2.47
N TYR A 312 17.43 14.10 3.11
CA TYR A 312 18.47 14.92 2.50
C TYR A 312 19.11 14.25 1.29
N PHE A 313 19.36 12.94 1.35
CA PHE A 313 19.92 12.17 0.24
C PHE A 313 18.95 12.12 -0.95
N SER A 314 17.70 11.69 -0.72
CA SER A 314 16.70 11.56 -1.80
C SER A 314 16.28 12.90 -2.41
N GLY A 315 16.06 13.92 -1.58
CA GLY A 315 15.75 15.29 -2.02
C GLY A 315 16.93 15.93 -2.75
N GLY A 316 18.15 15.80 -2.21
CA GLY A 316 19.37 16.32 -2.80
C GLY A 316 19.68 15.69 -4.17
N LEU A 317 19.54 14.37 -4.30
CA LEU A 317 19.73 13.66 -5.57
C LEU A 317 18.73 14.14 -6.63
N THR A 318 17.47 14.38 -6.23
CA THR A 318 16.44 14.95 -7.11
C THR A 318 16.84 16.35 -7.58
N LEU A 319 17.25 17.24 -6.68
CA LEU A 319 17.63 18.62 -7.03
C LEU A 319 18.91 18.66 -7.88
N LEU A 320 19.85 17.77 -7.64
CA LEU A 320 21.04 17.61 -8.46
C LEU A 320 20.67 17.19 -9.89
N TRP A 321 19.73 16.24 -10.03
CA TRP A 321 19.20 15.85 -11.32
C TRP A 321 18.48 17.02 -12.03
N VAL A 322 17.66 17.79 -11.33
CA VAL A 322 17.00 18.99 -11.88
C VAL A 322 18.04 19.99 -12.38
N CYS A 323 19.08 20.26 -11.59
CA CYS A 323 20.17 21.16 -11.97
C CYS A 323 20.91 20.67 -13.22
N TYR A 324 21.19 19.36 -13.28
CA TYR A 324 21.82 18.74 -14.44
C TYR A 324 20.96 18.86 -15.70
N VAL A 325 19.68 18.49 -15.63
CA VAL A 325 18.76 18.54 -16.79
C VAL A 325 18.52 19.99 -17.23
N TYR A 326 18.38 20.92 -16.30
CA TYR A 326 18.24 22.34 -16.62
C TYR A 326 19.47 22.89 -17.36
N ARG A 327 20.69 22.59 -16.88
CA ARG A 327 21.93 23.09 -17.49
C ARG A 327 22.28 22.44 -18.81
N TYR A 328 22.09 21.14 -18.96
CA TYR A 328 22.57 20.43 -20.16
C TYR A 328 21.48 20.19 -21.21
N LEU A 329 20.21 20.05 -20.81
CA LEU A 329 19.15 19.65 -21.74
C LEU A 329 18.31 20.84 -22.27
N LEU A 330 18.08 21.87 -21.45
CA LEU A 330 17.38 23.09 -21.87
C LEU A 330 18.33 24.22 -22.30
N SER A 331 19.49 24.37 -21.66
CA SER A 331 20.40 25.48 -21.97
C SER A 331 21.08 25.39 -23.35
N GLU A 332 21.16 24.21 -23.97
CA GLU A 332 21.78 24.05 -25.30
C GLU A 332 20.85 24.33 -26.49
N LYS A 333 19.52 24.44 -26.29
CA LYS A 333 18.56 24.47 -27.42
C LYS A 333 17.86 25.80 -27.71
N ASP A 334 17.96 26.80 -26.84
CA ASP A 334 17.25 28.07 -27.02
C ASP A 334 17.99 29.13 -27.87
N LEU A 335 19.30 28.96 -28.17
CA LEU A 335 20.02 29.94 -29.00
C LEU A 335 19.99 29.61 -30.51
N VAL A 336 19.94 28.33 -30.89
CA VAL A 336 20.02 27.90 -32.30
C VAL A 336 18.63 27.71 -32.93
N LEU A 337 17.63 27.27 -32.15
CA LEU A 337 16.28 27.00 -32.68
C LEU A 337 15.45 28.28 -32.86
N THR A 338 15.67 29.30 -32.01
CA THR A 338 14.95 30.58 -32.07
C THR A 338 15.32 31.42 -33.30
N LEU A 339 16.57 31.32 -33.78
CA LEU A 339 17.03 31.97 -35.01
C LEU A 339 16.53 31.26 -36.29
N GLY A 340 16.35 29.94 -36.23
CA GLY A 340 15.87 29.13 -37.37
C GLY A 340 14.35 29.16 -37.56
N VAL A 341 13.58 29.17 -36.47
CA VAL A 341 12.10 29.15 -36.51
C VAL A 341 11.51 30.52 -36.90
N LEU A 342 12.23 31.62 -36.65
CA LEU A 342 11.84 32.95 -37.16
C LEU A 342 12.13 33.14 -38.66
N ALA A 343 12.97 32.29 -39.26
CA ALA A 343 13.38 32.41 -40.67
C ALA A 343 12.56 31.54 -41.64
N GLN A 344 11.90 30.46 -41.20
CA GLN A 344 11.20 29.54 -42.11
C GLN A 344 9.89 28.97 -41.52
N GLY A 345 8.79 29.63 -41.83
CA GLY A 345 7.55 29.02 -42.34
C GLY A 345 7.06 27.68 -41.78
N MET A 346 6.61 27.63 -40.52
CA MET A 346 5.59 26.65 -40.13
C MET A 346 4.41 27.35 -39.46
N SER A 347 3.28 27.34 -40.15
CA SER A 347 2.00 27.72 -39.59
C SER A 347 1.75 26.91 -38.31
N MET A 348 1.83 27.56 -37.16
CA MET A 348 1.27 27.04 -35.92
C MET A 348 -0.24 26.91 -36.14
N THR A 349 -0.70 25.67 -36.33
CA THR A 349 -2.12 25.35 -36.49
C THR A 349 -2.85 25.82 -35.24
N ARG A 350 -3.93 26.61 -35.43
CA ARG A 350 -4.77 27.15 -34.36
C ARG A 350 -5.20 26.05 -33.37
N PRO A 351 -5.39 26.39 -32.06
CA PRO A 351 -5.86 25.45 -31.05
C PRO A 351 -7.28 25.00 -31.39
N SER A 352 -7.42 23.81 -31.99
CA SER A 352 -8.72 23.16 -32.08
C SER A 352 -9.10 22.69 -30.67
N LYS A 353 -10.27 23.13 -30.18
CA LYS A 353 -10.83 22.64 -28.91
C LYS A 353 -11.04 21.13 -29.06
N VAL A 354 -10.31 20.34 -28.27
CA VAL A 354 -10.49 18.88 -28.23
C VAL A 354 -11.93 18.59 -27.80
N PRO A 355 -12.72 17.84 -28.60
CA PRO A 355 -14.12 17.58 -28.28
C PRO A 355 -14.22 16.51 -27.17
N TRP A 356 -13.99 16.89 -25.92
CA TRP A 356 -13.93 16.00 -24.75
C TRP A 356 -15.15 15.07 -24.64
N ARG A 357 -16.35 15.60 -24.86
CA ARG A 357 -17.60 14.82 -24.82
C ARG A 357 -17.65 13.72 -25.88
N LEU A 358 -17.02 13.94 -27.04
CA LEU A 358 -16.95 12.96 -28.12
C LEU A 358 -15.93 11.87 -27.81
N LEU A 359 -14.79 12.25 -27.21
CA LEU A 359 -13.73 11.33 -26.80
C LEU A 359 -14.23 10.34 -25.73
N PHE A 360 -14.86 10.85 -24.66
CA PHE A 360 -15.40 10.00 -23.59
C PHE A 360 -16.64 9.17 -23.99
N ARG A 361 -17.21 9.40 -25.18
CA ARG A 361 -18.31 8.58 -25.72
C ARG A 361 -17.79 7.31 -26.41
N LYS A 362 -16.49 7.22 -26.69
CA LYS A 362 -15.89 6.11 -27.44
C LYS A 362 -15.56 4.94 -26.49
N PRO A 363 -15.98 3.70 -26.79
CA PRO A 363 -15.76 2.55 -25.91
C PRO A 363 -14.28 2.22 -25.72
N SER A 364 -13.44 2.46 -26.74
CA SER A 364 -11.99 2.23 -26.65
C SER A 364 -11.29 3.10 -25.59
N VAL A 365 -11.84 4.29 -25.30
CA VAL A 365 -11.28 5.19 -24.27
C VAL A 365 -11.57 4.61 -22.88
N TRP A 366 -12.79 4.13 -22.64
CA TRP A 366 -13.15 3.47 -21.38
C TRP A 366 -12.42 2.13 -21.19
N ALA A 367 -12.21 1.37 -22.27
CA ALA A 367 -11.45 0.13 -22.22
C ALA A 367 -10.04 0.35 -21.66
N VAL A 368 -9.37 1.41 -22.14
CA VAL A 368 -8.03 1.81 -21.70
C VAL A 368 -8.05 2.29 -20.24
N ILE A 369 -9.02 3.12 -19.85
CA ILE A 369 -9.16 3.61 -18.47
C ILE A 369 -9.41 2.46 -17.48
N CYS A 370 -10.39 1.58 -17.76
CA CYS A 370 -10.74 0.44 -16.90
C CYS A 370 -9.58 -0.55 -16.78
N SER A 371 -8.84 -0.78 -17.86
CA SER A 371 -7.70 -1.69 -17.85
C SER A 371 -6.51 -1.10 -17.09
N GLN A 372 -6.21 0.19 -17.27
CA GLN A 372 -5.20 0.90 -16.46
C GLN A 372 -5.55 0.89 -14.98
N LEU A 373 -6.83 1.12 -14.66
CA LEU A 373 -7.36 1.10 -13.30
C LEU A 373 -7.16 -0.27 -12.64
N SER A 374 -7.44 -1.33 -13.37
CA SER A 374 -7.28 -2.71 -12.90
C SER A 374 -5.81 -3.07 -12.68
N SER A 375 -4.92 -2.64 -13.60
CA SER A 375 -3.47 -2.81 -13.47
C SER A 375 -2.93 -2.07 -12.24
N ALA A 376 -3.27 -0.80 -12.08
CA ALA A 376 -2.83 0.00 -10.94
C ALA A 376 -3.34 -0.57 -9.61
N CYS A 377 -4.61 -0.97 -9.55
CA CYS A 377 -5.20 -1.58 -8.37
C CYS A 377 -4.46 -2.86 -7.95
N SER A 378 -4.23 -3.77 -8.91
CA SER A 378 -3.50 -5.02 -8.68
C SER A 378 -2.05 -4.78 -8.22
N PHE A 379 -1.38 -3.81 -8.84
CA PHE A 379 -0.03 -3.39 -8.46
C PHE A 379 0.02 -2.89 -7.02
N PHE A 380 -0.89 -2.00 -6.61
CA PHE A 380 -0.91 -1.44 -5.26
C PHE A 380 -1.26 -2.48 -4.18
N ILE A 381 -2.17 -3.41 -4.48
CA ILE A 381 -2.47 -4.53 -3.56
C ILE A 381 -1.21 -5.37 -3.33
N LEU A 382 -0.53 -5.79 -4.41
CA LEU A 382 0.69 -6.59 -4.28
C LEU A 382 1.82 -5.81 -3.61
N LEU A 383 2.02 -4.54 -3.96
CA LEU A 383 3.02 -3.68 -3.33
C LEU A 383 2.81 -3.58 -1.80
N SER A 384 1.56 -3.45 -1.36
CA SER A 384 1.24 -3.23 0.05
C SER A 384 1.25 -4.52 0.87
N TRP A 385 0.72 -5.61 0.31
CA TRP A 385 0.44 -6.82 1.07
C TRP A 385 1.47 -7.94 0.89
N LEU A 386 2.25 -7.94 -0.21
CA LEU A 386 3.22 -8.99 -0.49
C LEU A 386 4.31 -9.14 0.59
N PRO A 387 4.93 -8.06 1.12
CA PRO A 387 5.90 -8.18 2.21
C PRO A 387 5.30 -8.81 3.47
N THR A 388 4.07 -8.42 3.81
CA THR A 388 3.33 -8.93 4.97
C THR A 388 2.98 -10.41 4.79
N PHE A 389 2.52 -10.80 3.59
CA PHE A 389 2.27 -12.20 3.25
C PHE A 389 3.50 -13.07 3.49
N PHE A 390 4.68 -12.68 3.01
CA PHE A 390 5.90 -13.46 3.22
C PHE A 390 6.33 -13.48 4.68
N LYS A 391 6.17 -12.38 5.41
CA LYS A 391 6.52 -12.29 6.83
C LYS A 391 5.61 -13.17 7.70
N GLU A 392 4.32 -13.23 7.41
CA GLU A 392 3.35 -14.05 8.16
C GLU A 392 3.40 -15.52 7.77
N THR A 393 3.56 -15.84 6.48
CA THR A 393 3.55 -17.22 5.97
C THR A 393 4.90 -17.91 6.14
N PHE A 394 6.01 -17.16 6.05
CA PHE A 394 7.38 -17.69 6.10
C PHE A 394 8.25 -16.93 7.12
N PRO A 395 7.96 -16.99 8.43
CA PRO A 395 8.61 -16.17 9.45
C PRO A 395 10.12 -16.40 9.60
N HIS A 396 10.62 -17.57 9.22
CA HIS A 396 12.05 -17.92 9.29
C HIS A 396 12.85 -17.50 8.05
N SER A 397 12.21 -16.92 7.04
CA SER A 397 12.86 -16.55 5.78
C SER A 397 13.50 -15.16 5.85
N LYS A 398 14.61 -14.97 5.11
CA LYS A 398 15.36 -13.71 5.13
C LYS A 398 14.53 -12.58 4.51
N GLY A 399 14.24 -11.55 5.30
CA GLY A 399 13.41 -10.40 4.92
C GLY A 399 13.79 -9.73 3.59
N TRP A 400 15.09 -9.62 3.30
CA TRP A 400 15.57 -8.97 2.09
C TRP A 400 15.23 -9.74 0.81
N ILE A 401 15.06 -11.07 0.86
CA ILE A 401 14.83 -11.89 -0.34
C ILE A 401 13.49 -11.51 -0.98
N PHE A 402 12.40 -11.55 -0.22
CA PHE A 402 11.08 -11.24 -0.77
C PHE A 402 10.84 -9.74 -0.97
N ASN A 403 11.61 -8.88 -0.30
CA ASN A 403 11.53 -7.43 -0.49
C ASN A 403 12.36 -6.90 -1.66
N VAL A 404 13.35 -7.66 -2.16
CA VAL A 404 14.24 -7.22 -3.24
C VAL A 404 14.04 -8.03 -4.51
N VAL A 405 13.98 -9.36 -4.42
CA VAL A 405 14.01 -10.24 -5.59
C VAL A 405 12.84 -10.00 -6.56
N PRO A 406 11.57 -9.88 -6.12
CA PRO A 406 10.46 -9.68 -7.06
C PRO A 406 10.58 -8.38 -7.86
N TRP A 407 11.04 -7.31 -7.21
CA TRP A 407 11.26 -6.00 -7.83
C TRP A 407 12.51 -5.97 -8.71
N LEU A 408 13.55 -6.73 -8.34
CA LEU A 408 14.76 -6.86 -9.14
C LEU A 408 14.47 -7.57 -10.47
N VAL A 409 13.63 -8.61 -10.45
CA VAL A 409 13.18 -9.31 -11.67
C VAL A 409 12.31 -8.42 -12.56
N ALA A 410 11.60 -7.44 -11.98
CA ALA A 410 10.77 -6.50 -12.72
C ALA A 410 11.58 -5.61 -13.69
N ILE A 411 12.83 -5.29 -13.38
CA ILE A 411 13.69 -4.42 -14.20
C ILE A 411 13.98 -5.05 -15.58
N PRO A 412 14.62 -6.24 -15.68
CA PRO A 412 14.87 -6.86 -16.97
C PRO A 412 13.57 -7.26 -17.68
N ALA A 413 12.52 -7.65 -16.94
CA ALA A 413 11.21 -7.94 -17.53
C ALA A 413 10.60 -6.71 -18.22
N SER A 414 10.69 -5.52 -17.61
CA SER A 414 10.20 -4.26 -18.17
C SER A 414 10.97 -3.89 -19.45
N LEU A 415 12.30 -4.01 -19.45
CA LEU A 415 13.11 -3.75 -20.65
C LEU A 415 12.79 -4.74 -21.78
N PHE A 416 12.66 -6.02 -21.43
CA PHE A 416 12.29 -7.07 -22.36
C PHE A 416 10.90 -6.86 -22.95
N SER A 417 9.92 -6.41 -22.18
CA SER A 417 8.56 -6.13 -22.68
C SER A 417 8.57 -5.06 -23.76
N GLY A 418 9.35 -4.00 -23.56
CA GLY A 418 9.49 -2.89 -24.51
C GLY A 418 10.18 -3.34 -25.79
N PHE A 419 11.29 -4.07 -25.65
CA PHE A 419 12.02 -4.63 -26.79
C PHE A 419 11.15 -5.60 -27.60
N LEU A 420 10.46 -6.52 -26.93
CA LEU A 420 9.57 -7.49 -27.57
C LEU A 420 8.42 -6.80 -28.30
N SER A 421 7.80 -5.79 -27.69
CA SER A 421 6.73 -5.02 -28.33
C SER A 421 7.23 -4.33 -29.60
N ASP A 422 8.33 -3.59 -29.51
CA ASP A 422 8.85 -2.84 -30.67
C ASP A 422 9.37 -3.79 -31.76
N HIS A 423 9.95 -4.93 -31.38
CA HIS A 423 10.39 -5.97 -32.32
C HIS A 423 9.22 -6.55 -33.12
N LEU A 424 8.13 -6.94 -32.45
CA LEU A 424 6.95 -7.49 -33.11
C LEU A 424 6.29 -6.45 -34.05
N ILE A 425 6.24 -5.18 -33.64
CA ILE A 425 5.75 -4.11 -34.51
C ILE A 425 6.67 -3.92 -35.73
N SER A 426 7.99 -4.00 -35.54
CA SER A 426 8.96 -3.87 -36.64
C SER A 426 8.90 -5.02 -37.66
N GLN A 427 8.44 -6.21 -37.22
CA GLN A 427 8.19 -7.36 -38.09
C GLN A 427 6.89 -7.25 -38.90
N GLY A 428 6.11 -6.17 -38.72
CA GLY A 428 4.85 -5.94 -39.44
C GLY A 428 3.61 -6.45 -38.71
N CYS A 429 3.69 -6.86 -37.44
CA CYS A 429 2.50 -7.14 -36.66
C CYS A 429 1.69 -5.84 -36.42
N THR A 430 0.36 -5.95 -36.44
CA THR A 430 -0.51 -4.81 -36.15
C THR A 430 -0.31 -4.33 -34.71
N THR A 431 -0.24 -3.02 -34.51
CA THR A 431 0.00 -2.40 -33.20
C THR A 431 -0.98 -2.89 -32.14
N ILE A 432 -2.28 -2.96 -32.47
CA ILE A 432 -3.31 -3.44 -31.55
C ILE A 432 -3.11 -4.91 -31.13
N LEU A 433 -2.67 -5.78 -32.04
CA LEU A 433 -2.42 -7.19 -31.71
C LEU A 433 -1.26 -7.28 -30.70
N VAL A 434 -0.20 -6.50 -30.94
CA VAL A 434 0.94 -6.43 -30.01
C VAL A 434 0.50 -5.87 -28.66
N ARG A 435 -0.28 -4.77 -28.62
CA ARG A 435 -0.79 -4.21 -27.35
C ARG A 435 -1.66 -5.22 -26.59
N LYS A 436 -2.54 -5.96 -27.29
CA LYS A 436 -3.37 -7.02 -26.68
C LYS A 436 -2.52 -8.17 -26.17
N LEU A 437 -1.51 -8.61 -26.92
CA LEU A 437 -0.56 -9.65 -26.49
C LEU A 437 0.22 -9.22 -25.23
N MET A 438 0.75 -8.00 -25.22
CA MET A 438 1.41 -7.43 -24.03
C MET A 438 0.46 -7.42 -22.82
N GLN A 439 -0.84 -7.19 -23.05
CA GLN A 439 -1.82 -7.21 -21.97
C GLN A 439 -2.22 -8.60 -21.48
N VAL A 440 -2.31 -9.58 -22.37
CA VAL A 440 -2.48 -10.98 -21.96
C VAL A 440 -1.32 -11.42 -21.07
N MET A 441 -0.09 -11.00 -21.36
CA MET A 441 1.05 -11.25 -20.47
C MET A 441 0.95 -10.43 -19.17
N GLY A 442 0.64 -9.14 -19.27
CA GLY A 442 0.69 -8.18 -18.17
C GLY A 442 -0.40 -8.33 -17.11
N LEU A 443 -1.62 -8.71 -17.50
CA LEU A 443 -2.77 -8.89 -16.60
C LEU A 443 -3.25 -10.33 -16.54
N GLY A 444 -3.18 -11.07 -17.65
CA GLY A 444 -3.65 -12.45 -17.71
C GLY A 444 -2.66 -13.40 -17.04
N LEU A 445 -1.46 -13.54 -17.60
CA LEU A 445 -0.47 -14.47 -17.09
C LEU A 445 0.02 -14.08 -15.68
N SER A 446 0.15 -12.79 -15.39
CA SER A 446 0.47 -12.30 -14.04
C SER A 446 -0.58 -12.70 -12.99
N SER A 447 -1.87 -12.70 -13.35
CA SER A 447 -2.96 -13.13 -12.47
C SER A 447 -2.91 -14.62 -12.17
N VAL A 448 -2.52 -15.46 -13.15
CA VAL A 448 -2.33 -16.90 -12.93
C VAL A 448 -1.24 -17.15 -11.89
N PHE A 449 -0.11 -16.45 -12.01
CA PHE A 449 0.95 -16.55 -11.00
C PHE A 449 0.54 -16.00 -9.63
N ALA A 450 -0.30 -14.95 -9.59
CA ALA A 450 -0.88 -14.46 -8.34
C ALA A 450 -1.78 -15.52 -7.67
N LEU A 451 -2.63 -16.22 -8.44
CA LEU A 451 -3.43 -17.34 -7.91
C LEU A 451 -2.56 -18.48 -7.37
N CYS A 452 -1.53 -18.87 -8.14
CA CYS A 452 -0.57 -19.89 -7.70
C CYS A 452 0.18 -19.48 -6.41
N LEU A 453 0.40 -18.18 -6.20
CA LEU A 453 1.02 -17.65 -4.97
C LEU A 453 0.13 -17.87 -3.74
N GLY A 454 -1.19 -17.81 -3.87
CA GLY A 454 -2.12 -18.07 -2.76
C GLY A 454 -2.18 -19.52 -2.32
N HIS A 455 -1.86 -20.48 -3.20
CA HIS A 455 -1.97 -21.92 -2.91
C HIS A 455 -0.62 -22.60 -2.63
N THR A 456 0.49 -21.87 -2.65
CA THR A 456 1.82 -22.48 -2.43
C THR A 456 2.25 -22.45 -0.97
N SER A 457 2.60 -23.61 -0.44
CA SER A 457 3.20 -23.73 0.91
C SER A 457 4.73 -23.70 0.92
N SER A 458 5.38 -23.63 -0.26
CA SER A 458 6.83 -23.59 -0.38
C SER A 458 7.34 -22.17 -0.59
N PHE A 459 8.32 -21.74 0.22
CA PHE A 459 8.94 -20.43 0.13
C PHE A 459 9.56 -20.15 -1.25
N LEU A 460 10.33 -21.10 -1.79
CA LEU A 460 11.00 -20.91 -3.08
C LEU A 460 9.98 -20.74 -4.22
N LYS A 461 8.93 -21.56 -4.23
CA LYS A 461 7.83 -21.44 -5.21
C LYS A 461 7.09 -20.11 -5.04
N ALA A 462 6.84 -19.67 -3.80
CA ALA A 462 6.21 -18.39 -3.52
C ALA A 462 7.04 -17.22 -4.06
N VAL A 463 8.36 -17.20 -3.83
CA VAL A 463 9.25 -16.16 -4.38
C VAL A 463 9.25 -16.18 -5.89
N VAL A 464 9.29 -17.36 -6.53
CA VAL A 464 9.24 -17.49 -8.00
C VAL A 464 7.92 -16.96 -8.55
N PHE A 465 6.77 -17.35 -7.98
CA PHE A 465 5.46 -16.89 -8.43
C PHE A 465 5.25 -15.40 -8.20
N ALA A 466 5.68 -14.86 -7.05
CA ALA A 466 5.64 -13.43 -6.77
C ALA A 466 6.51 -12.64 -7.77
N SER A 467 7.72 -13.11 -8.05
CA SER A 467 8.64 -12.48 -9.00
C SER A 467 8.12 -12.56 -10.43
N ALA A 468 7.53 -13.69 -10.82
CA ALA A 468 6.89 -13.85 -12.13
C ALA A 468 5.67 -12.93 -12.27
N SER A 469 4.81 -12.83 -11.25
CA SER A 469 3.63 -11.97 -11.25
C SER A 469 4.00 -10.48 -11.35
N ILE A 470 4.93 -9.99 -10.52
CA ILE A 470 5.40 -8.60 -10.57
C ILE A 470 6.16 -8.32 -11.88
N GLY A 471 7.04 -9.24 -12.30
CA GLY A 471 7.79 -9.11 -13.54
C GLY A 471 6.87 -9.01 -14.76
N LEU A 472 5.89 -9.89 -14.87
CA LEU A 472 4.92 -9.87 -15.98
C LEU A 472 4.04 -8.62 -15.94
N GLN A 473 3.64 -8.13 -14.77
CA GLN A 473 2.87 -6.88 -14.68
C GLN A 473 3.57 -5.69 -15.36
N THR A 474 4.91 -5.67 -15.46
CA THR A 474 5.63 -4.61 -16.16
C THR A 474 5.32 -4.53 -17.66
N PHE A 475 4.78 -5.60 -18.26
CA PHE A 475 4.35 -5.60 -19.66
C PHE A 475 3.18 -4.64 -19.92
N ASN A 476 2.47 -4.20 -18.86
CA ASN A 476 1.48 -3.13 -18.94
C ASN A 476 2.08 -1.81 -19.49
N HIS A 477 3.36 -1.53 -19.22
CA HIS A 477 4.08 -0.38 -19.75
C HIS A 477 4.10 -0.38 -21.29
N SER A 478 4.32 -1.54 -21.91
CA SER A 478 4.34 -1.71 -23.37
C SER A 478 2.94 -1.98 -23.97
N GLY A 479 1.94 -2.20 -23.12
CA GLY A 479 0.55 -2.43 -23.47
C GLY A 479 -0.30 -1.15 -23.37
N ILE A 480 -0.99 -0.96 -22.25
CA ILE A 480 -2.01 0.10 -22.09
C ILE A 480 -1.38 1.49 -22.05
N ALA A 481 -0.24 1.64 -21.37
CA ALA A 481 0.36 2.94 -21.14
C ALA A 481 0.81 3.62 -22.45
N VAL A 482 1.28 2.83 -23.42
CA VAL A 482 1.59 3.31 -24.78
C VAL A 482 0.33 3.39 -25.64
N ASN A 483 -0.66 2.49 -25.45
CA ASN A 483 -1.92 2.54 -26.20
C ASN A 483 -2.69 3.85 -25.98
N ILE A 484 -2.56 4.51 -24.82
CA ILE A 484 -3.11 5.86 -24.58
C ILE A 484 -2.54 6.88 -25.59
N GLN A 485 -1.24 6.78 -25.87
CA GLN A 485 -0.54 7.66 -26.81
C GLN A 485 -0.92 7.34 -28.26
N ASP A 486 -1.14 6.06 -28.57
CA ASP A 486 -1.56 5.60 -29.90
C ASP A 486 -3.04 6.00 -30.19
N LEU A 487 -3.91 5.96 -29.16
CA LEU A 487 -5.34 6.29 -29.27
C LEU A 487 -5.61 7.79 -29.42
N ALA A 488 -4.90 8.63 -28.66
CA ALA A 488 -5.18 10.07 -28.59
C ALA A 488 -3.90 10.91 -28.34
N PRO A 489 -2.97 10.99 -29.30
CA PRO A 489 -1.66 11.64 -29.10
C PRO A 489 -1.77 13.14 -28.77
N THR A 490 -2.78 13.86 -29.27
CA THR A 490 -2.94 15.30 -28.96
C THR A 490 -3.35 15.59 -27.51
N CYS A 491 -3.94 14.60 -26.81
CA CYS A 491 -4.39 14.71 -25.42
C CYS A 491 -3.91 13.56 -24.54
N ALA A 492 -2.82 12.87 -24.94
CA ALA A 492 -2.31 11.68 -24.27
C ALA A 492 -1.98 11.92 -22.79
N GLY A 493 -1.39 13.07 -22.46
CA GLY A 493 -1.09 13.45 -21.07
C GLY A 493 -2.34 13.54 -20.19
N PHE A 494 -3.39 14.20 -20.68
CA PHE A 494 -4.66 14.32 -19.94
C PHE A 494 -5.33 12.95 -19.78
N LEU A 495 -5.43 12.16 -20.86
CA LEU A 495 -6.09 10.86 -20.80
C LEU A 495 -5.34 9.89 -19.88
N PHE A 496 -4.01 9.92 -19.91
CA PHE A 496 -3.17 9.19 -18.96
C PHE A 496 -3.39 9.67 -17.53
N GLY A 497 -3.47 10.98 -17.30
CA GLY A 497 -3.74 11.56 -15.98
C GLY A 497 -5.06 11.11 -15.39
N VAL A 498 -6.15 11.10 -16.18
CA VAL A 498 -7.46 10.58 -15.76
C VAL A 498 -7.37 9.10 -15.42
N ALA A 499 -6.79 8.28 -16.30
CA ALA A 499 -6.67 6.85 -16.10
C ALA A 499 -5.81 6.50 -14.86
N ASN A 500 -4.68 7.19 -14.68
CA ASN A 500 -3.78 6.99 -13.55
C ASN A 500 -4.41 7.44 -12.22
N THR A 501 -5.14 8.55 -12.21
CA THR A 501 -5.84 9.01 -11.01
C THR A 501 -6.94 8.04 -10.60
N ALA A 502 -7.74 7.56 -11.55
CA ALA A 502 -8.75 6.55 -11.29
C ALA A 502 -8.08 5.26 -10.75
N GLY A 503 -6.96 4.85 -11.35
CA GLY A 503 -6.18 3.68 -10.89
C GLY A 503 -5.60 3.83 -9.49
N ALA A 504 -5.12 5.01 -9.11
CA ALA A 504 -4.64 5.28 -7.76
C ALA A 504 -5.78 5.19 -6.72
N LEU A 505 -6.95 5.78 -7.02
CA LEU A 505 -8.13 5.68 -6.16
C LEU A 505 -8.61 4.23 -6.01
N ALA A 506 -8.65 3.48 -7.11
CA ALA A 506 -8.96 2.05 -7.07
C ALA A 506 -7.91 1.25 -6.29
N GLY A 507 -6.64 1.66 -6.34
CA GLY A 507 -5.57 1.10 -5.52
C GLY A 507 -5.81 1.27 -4.03
N VAL A 508 -6.19 2.48 -3.58
CA VAL A 508 -6.54 2.72 -2.18
C VAL A 508 -7.70 1.83 -1.74
N VAL A 509 -8.78 1.81 -2.51
CA VAL A 509 -9.94 0.96 -2.23
C VAL A 509 -9.56 -0.53 -2.23
N GLY A 510 -8.74 -0.97 -3.18
CA GLY A 510 -8.29 -2.35 -3.31
C GLY A 510 -7.41 -2.79 -2.15
N VAL A 511 -6.50 -1.94 -1.68
CA VAL A 511 -5.65 -2.23 -0.50
C VAL A 511 -6.51 -2.34 0.77
N CYS A 512 -7.47 -1.43 0.97
CA CYS A 512 -8.41 -1.50 2.09
C CYS A 512 -9.27 -2.77 2.04
N LEU A 513 -9.80 -3.11 0.86
CA LEU A 513 -10.58 -4.33 0.65
C LEU A 513 -9.74 -5.58 0.91
N GLY A 514 -8.49 -5.60 0.47
CA GLY A 514 -7.54 -6.68 0.76
C GLY A 514 -7.33 -6.88 2.26
N GLY A 515 -7.13 -5.78 3.00
CA GLY A 515 -7.01 -5.81 4.46
C GLY A 515 -8.26 -6.36 5.15
N TYR A 516 -9.44 -5.89 4.74
CA TYR A 516 -10.72 -6.38 5.25
C TYR A 516 -10.92 -7.87 4.96
N LEU A 517 -10.55 -8.34 3.75
CA LEU A 517 -10.64 -9.76 3.39
C LEU A 517 -9.75 -10.62 4.27
N ILE A 518 -8.52 -10.19 4.57
CA ILE A 518 -7.62 -10.92 5.47
C ILE A 518 -8.22 -10.99 6.88
N GLU A 519 -8.78 -9.89 7.38
CA GLU A 519 -9.37 -9.84 8.72
C GLU A 519 -10.63 -10.69 8.84
N ALA A 520 -11.48 -10.71 7.80
CA ALA A 520 -12.72 -11.47 7.79
C ALA A 520 -12.52 -12.98 7.54
N THR A 521 -11.58 -13.36 6.66
CA THR A 521 -11.41 -14.75 6.22
C THR A 521 -10.22 -15.45 6.85
N GLY A 522 -9.25 -14.72 7.40
CA GLY A 522 -7.99 -15.27 7.88
C GLY A 522 -7.08 -15.84 6.79
N SER A 523 -7.42 -15.69 5.49
CA SER A 523 -6.76 -16.36 4.38
C SER A 523 -6.17 -15.40 3.35
N TRP A 524 -4.88 -15.59 3.03
CA TRP A 524 -4.18 -14.85 1.99
C TRP A 524 -4.67 -15.17 0.57
N THR A 525 -5.24 -16.36 0.38
CA THR A 525 -5.81 -16.81 -0.90
C THR A 525 -6.90 -15.86 -1.40
N CYS A 526 -7.73 -15.33 -0.49
CA CYS A 526 -8.79 -14.38 -0.84
C CYS A 526 -8.24 -13.07 -1.43
N VAL A 527 -7.09 -12.60 -0.96
CA VAL A 527 -6.44 -11.38 -1.49
C VAL A 527 -5.88 -11.62 -2.88
N PHE A 528 -5.22 -12.76 -3.11
CA PHE A 528 -4.70 -13.08 -4.43
C PHE A 528 -5.80 -13.39 -5.44
N ASN A 529 -6.91 -14.00 -5.00
CA ASN A 529 -8.12 -14.15 -5.81
C ASN A 529 -8.71 -12.79 -6.19
N LEU A 530 -8.75 -11.82 -5.25
CA LEU A 530 -9.17 -10.45 -5.55
C LEU A 530 -8.29 -9.81 -6.64
N VAL A 531 -6.96 -9.92 -6.52
CA VAL A 531 -6.02 -9.43 -7.53
C VAL A 531 -6.29 -10.06 -8.89
N ALA A 532 -6.55 -11.37 -8.92
CA ALA A 532 -6.81 -12.09 -10.16
C ALA A 532 -8.13 -11.69 -10.81
N VAL A 533 -9.20 -11.51 -10.03
CA VAL A 533 -10.50 -11.05 -10.53
C VAL A 533 -10.37 -9.65 -11.12
N ILE A 534 -9.73 -8.72 -10.40
CA ILE A 534 -9.53 -7.34 -10.88
C ILE A 534 -8.71 -7.33 -12.17
N SER A 535 -7.60 -8.08 -12.21
CA SER A 535 -6.73 -8.18 -13.38
C SER A 535 -7.46 -8.74 -14.60
N ASN A 536 -8.25 -9.80 -14.44
CA ASN A 536 -8.98 -10.43 -15.55
C ASN A 536 -10.16 -9.58 -16.04
N LEU A 537 -10.82 -8.83 -15.17
CA LEU A 537 -11.83 -7.84 -15.58
C LEU A 537 -11.20 -6.72 -16.43
N GLY A 538 -10.05 -6.20 -16.00
CA GLY A 538 -9.27 -5.24 -16.77
C GLY A 538 -8.78 -5.78 -18.12
N LEU A 539 -8.37 -7.04 -18.16
CA LEU A 539 -7.96 -7.70 -19.40
C LEU A 539 -9.14 -7.90 -20.35
N GLY A 540 -10.26 -8.44 -19.86
CA GLY A 540 -11.45 -8.72 -20.66
C GLY A 540 -12.01 -7.46 -21.32
N THR A 541 -12.10 -6.36 -20.55
CA THR A 541 -12.54 -5.06 -21.08
C THR A 541 -11.62 -4.55 -22.21
N PHE A 542 -10.30 -4.69 -22.06
CA PHE A 542 -9.33 -4.29 -23.09
C PHE A 542 -9.34 -5.19 -24.32
N LEU A 543 -9.51 -6.51 -24.15
CA LEU A 543 -9.56 -7.44 -25.28
C LEU A 543 -10.80 -7.22 -26.17
N VAL A 544 -11.96 -6.95 -25.55
CA VAL A 544 -13.23 -6.74 -26.26
C VAL A 544 -13.29 -5.36 -26.91
N PHE A 545 -12.95 -4.30 -26.17
CA PHE A 545 -13.20 -2.92 -26.61
C PHE A 545 -11.95 -2.13 -26.98
N GLY A 546 -10.76 -2.66 -26.70
CA GLY A 546 -9.49 -1.99 -26.97
C GLY A 546 -9.19 -1.88 -28.46
N GLN A 547 -8.88 -0.66 -28.89
CA GLN A 547 -8.41 -0.32 -30.24
C GLN A 547 -7.15 0.55 -30.15
N ALA A 548 -6.33 0.54 -31.22
CA ALA A 548 -5.13 1.36 -31.37
C ALA A 548 -5.25 2.35 -32.54
N GLN A 549 -6.46 2.56 -33.06
CA GLN A 549 -6.73 3.55 -34.11
C GLN A 549 -6.90 4.91 -33.47
N ARG A 550 -6.29 5.94 -34.08
CA ARG A 550 -6.32 7.32 -33.59
C ARG A 550 -7.75 7.89 -33.60
N VAL A 551 -8.23 8.40 -32.47
CA VAL A 551 -9.63 8.85 -32.27
C VAL A 551 -9.75 10.36 -32.05
N ASP A 552 -8.64 11.08 -31.94
CA ASP A 552 -8.61 12.52 -31.63
C ASP A 552 -8.77 13.45 -32.86
N LEU A 553 -8.86 12.90 -34.07
CA LEU A 553 -9.17 13.67 -35.29
C LEU A 553 -10.70 13.79 -35.44
N SER A 554 -11.20 15.02 -35.53
CA SER A 554 -12.61 15.28 -35.86
C SER A 554 -12.96 14.67 -37.22
N PRO A 555 -14.17 14.11 -37.42
CA PRO A 555 -14.60 13.46 -38.67
C PRO A 555 -14.74 14.41 -39.89
N ALA A 556 -14.19 15.62 -39.85
CA ALA A 556 -14.30 16.60 -40.92
C ALA A 556 -13.32 16.39 -42.09
N ARG A 557 -12.73 15.20 -42.25
CA ARG A 557 -11.72 14.94 -43.29
C ARG A 557 -11.90 13.63 -44.07
N GLU A 558 -13.05 12.96 -43.93
CA GLU A 558 -13.40 11.80 -44.77
C GLU A 558 -14.23 12.19 -46.02
N ASP A 559 -14.65 13.46 -46.16
CA ASP A 559 -15.48 13.94 -47.29
C ASP A 559 -14.77 14.96 -48.21
N LEU A 560 -13.49 14.76 -48.56
CA LEU A 560 -12.81 15.55 -49.60
C LEU A 560 -11.90 14.71 -50.49
#